data_AF-A0A3M1D9D7-F1
#
_entry.id   AF-A0A3M1D9D7-F1
#
_cell.length_a   1.000
_cell.length_b   1.000
_cell.length_c   1.000
_cell.angle_alpha   90.00
_cell.angle_beta   90.00
_cell.angle_gamma   90.00
#
_symmetry.space_group_name_H-M   'P 1'
#
loop_
_entity.id
_entity.type
_entity.pdbx_description
1 polymer ?
#
loop_
_entity_poly.entity_id
_entity_poly.type
_entity_poly.pdbx_seq_one_letter_code
_entity_poly.pdbx_strand_id
1 'polypeptide(L)'
;MPLSEFDVRAARRRGDQAWLVGEFRGQPAIAKVTRAIWPWQDPESSFFEGRGLAPPFRLLLRHEAEAWGRVMPDRVLEGGHGPEGSYLVLQHLPGRPPTADSDGDALLEGLLRAVAHLHAVDVMHRDIRPNNVLFDGNGVRLIDLDVARVAGLGPVGLVGSTRTRAPECACGEGDGSADLYAVAATLRQLGVRLRGSVARRLVEDLS
;
A
#
# COMPACT_ATOMS: atom_id res chain seq x y z
N MET A 1 2.53 14.08 21.94
CA MET A 1 2.33 13.91 20.48
C MET A 1 1.75 12.53 20.28
N PRO A 2 0.67 12.34 19.50
CA PRO A 2 -0.11 11.10 19.38
C PRO A 2 0.67 9.78 19.13
N LEU A 3 1.87 9.85 18.55
CA LEU A 3 2.77 8.68 18.46
C LEU A 3 3.41 8.25 19.80
N SER A 4 3.22 8.98 20.90
CA SER A 4 3.72 8.60 22.22
C SER A 4 3.10 7.32 22.76
N GLU A 5 1.94 6.93 22.21
CA GLU A 5 1.26 5.66 22.52
C GLU A 5 1.71 4.51 21.59
N PHE A 6 2.66 4.75 20.69
CA PHE A 6 3.19 3.74 19.78
C PHE A 6 4.48 3.13 20.36
N ASP A 7 4.41 1.88 20.78
CA ASP A 7 5.57 1.09 21.20
C ASP A 7 6.29 0.52 19.98
N VAL A 8 7.44 1.12 19.64
CA VAL A 8 8.19 0.80 18.42
C VAL A 8 9.08 -0.43 18.64
N ARG A 9 8.86 -1.48 17.84
CA ARG A 9 9.73 -2.67 17.80
C ARG A 9 10.76 -2.62 16.68
N ALA A 10 10.41 -2.01 15.56
CA ALA A 10 11.30 -1.82 14.43
C ALA A 10 10.97 -0.53 13.69
N ALA A 11 11.98 0.09 13.08
CA ALA A 11 11.81 1.29 12.28
C ALA A 11 12.65 1.22 11.00
N ARG A 12 12.12 1.74 9.91
CA ARG A 12 12.83 1.94 8.65
C ARG A 12 12.66 3.39 8.21
N ARG A 13 13.74 4.03 7.80
CA ARG A 13 13.73 5.41 7.28
C ARG A 13 14.14 5.46 5.81
N ARG A 14 13.50 6.34 5.04
CA ARG A 14 13.90 6.70 3.68
C ARG A 14 13.67 8.19 3.46
N GLY A 15 14.75 8.98 3.45
CA GLY A 15 14.66 10.44 3.38
C GLY A 15 13.87 11.01 4.56
N ASP A 16 12.78 11.72 4.25
CA ASP A 16 11.90 12.35 5.23
C ASP A 16 10.72 11.48 5.66
N GLN A 17 10.69 10.22 5.23
CA GLN A 17 9.69 9.23 5.61
C GLN A 17 10.27 8.19 6.55
N ALA A 18 9.45 7.74 7.50
CA ALA A 18 9.74 6.54 8.26
C ALA A 18 8.51 5.65 8.39
N TRP A 19 8.78 4.35 8.50
CA TRP A 19 7.80 3.31 8.78
C TRP A 19 8.18 2.70 10.12
N LEU A 20 7.25 2.69 11.05
CA LEU A 20 7.39 2.10 12.37
C LEU A 20 6.52 0.84 12.41
N VAL A 21 7.06 -0.23 12.98
CA VAL A 21 6.33 -1.48 13.23
C VAL A 21 6.39 -1.74 14.73
N GLY A 22 5.24 -2.04 15.32
CA GLY A 22 5.14 -2.15 16.77
C GLY A 22 3.72 -2.36 17.24
N GLU A 23 3.40 -1.82 18.40
CA GLU A 23 2.06 -1.85 18.98
C GLU A 23 1.55 -0.44 19.23
N PHE A 24 0.29 -0.18 18.90
CA PHE A 24 -0.38 1.08 19.17
C PHE A 24 -1.60 0.79 20.04
N ARG A 25 -1.65 1.32 21.26
CA ARG A 25 -2.73 1.01 22.23
C ARG A 25 -2.95 -0.50 22.44
N GLY A 26 -1.86 -1.28 22.47
CA GLY A 26 -1.89 -2.72 22.74
C GLY A 26 -2.28 -3.62 21.55
N GLN A 27 -2.41 -3.07 20.34
CA GLN A 27 -2.68 -3.85 19.12
C GLN A 27 -1.52 -3.72 18.12
N PRO A 28 -1.17 -4.79 17.36
CA PRO A 28 -0.15 -4.74 16.32
C PRO A 28 -0.46 -3.69 15.26
N ALA A 29 0.48 -2.77 15.03
CA ALA A 29 0.29 -1.62 14.15
C ALA A 29 1.54 -1.30 13.32
N ILE A 30 1.29 -0.60 12.21
CA ILE A 30 2.31 0.04 11.38
C ILE A 30 2.01 1.53 11.35
N ALA A 31 2.99 2.37 11.67
CA ALA A 31 2.86 3.81 11.48
C ALA A 31 3.71 4.28 10.30
N LYS A 32 3.09 4.98 9.35
CA LYS A 32 3.76 5.79 8.34
C LYS A 32 3.89 7.20 8.87
N VAL A 33 5.09 7.76 8.85
CA VAL A 33 5.36 9.12 9.34
C VAL A 33 6.16 9.92 8.32
N THR A 34 5.81 11.20 8.17
CA THR A 34 6.55 12.21 7.41
C THR A 34 7.10 13.26 8.36
N ARG A 35 8.33 13.70 8.13
CA ARG A 35 9.03 14.62 9.05
C ARG A 35 8.65 16.09 8.83
N ALA A 36 8.44 16.80 9.93
CA ALA A 36 9.26 17.96 10.29
C ALA A 36 9.77 17.75 11.74
N ILE A 37 11.03 17.33 11.84
CA ILE A 37 11.88 17.22 13.04
C ILE A 37 11.16 16.82 14.35
N TRP A 38 10.89 15.52 14.54
CA TRP A 38 10.90 14.93 15.89
C TRP A 38 12.36 14.69 16.33
N PRO A 39 12.75 14.96 17.59
CA PRO A 39 14.12 14.80 18.06
C PRO A 39 14.37 13.33 18.39
N TRP A 40 14.64 12.53 17.37
CA TRP A 40 15.55 11.41 17.56
C TRP A 40 16.96 11.97 17.37
N GLN A 41 17.68 12.19 18.48
CA GLN A 41 19.11 12.43 18.42
C GLN A 41 19.76 11.09 18.06
N ASP A 42 20.10 10.94 16.79
CA ASP A 42 21.25 10.13 16.43
C ASP A 42 22.47 10.78 17.11
N PRO A 43 23.19 10.09 18.01
CA PRO A 43 24.37 10.67 18.65
C PRO A 43 25.48 11.05 17.65
N GLU A 44 25.40 10.62 16.39
CA GLU A 44 26.44 10.86 15.38
C GLU A 44 26.04 11.81 14.24
N SER A 45 24.79 12.30 14.17
CA SER A 45 24.35 13.12 13.02
C SER A 45 24.21 14.61 13.35
N SER A 46 25.34 15.33 13.36
CA SER A 46 25.39 16.80 13.39
C SER A 46 25.28 17.39 11.98
N PHE A 47 24.18 17.14 11.26
CA PHE A 47 23.95 17.80 9.97
C PHE A 47 22.46 18.02 9.66
N PHE A 48 22.18 19.23 9.17
CA PHE A 48 20.99 19.77 8.49
C PHE A 48 19.98 20.61 9.28
N GLU A 49 20.24 21.92 9.22
CA GLU A 49 19.22 22.98 9.14
C GLU A 49 18.45 22.93 7.82
N GLY A 50 17.12 23.13 7.91
CA GLY A 50 16.31 23.83 6.91
C GLY A 50 16.18 23.24 5.51
N ARG A 51 15.17 22.39 5.29
CA ARG A 51 14.31 22.41 4.07
C ARG A 51 12.89 21.99 4.44
N GLY A 52 11.93 22.90 4.24
CA GLY A 52 10.51 22.59 4.38
C GLY A 52 10.08 21.52 3.37
N LEU A 53 9.13 20.67 3.75
CA LEU A 53 8.54 19.66 2.88
C LEU A 53 7.96 20.32 1.61
N ALA A 54 8.28 19.76 0.45
CA ALA A 54 7.49 20.02 -0.74
C ALA A 54 6.03 19.52 -0.51
N PRO A 55 5.01 20.25 -0.98
CA PRO A 55 3.58 19.92 -0.81
C PRO A 55 3.09 18.49 -1.14
N PRO A 56 3.73 17.66 -2.02
CA PRO A 56 3.14 16.37 -2.42
C PRO A 56 2.93 15.37 -1.27
N PHE A 57 3.79 15.36 -0.25
CA PHE A 57 3.83 14.26 0.72
C PHE A 57 2.84 14.37 1.87
N ARG A 58 2.40 15.58 2.25
CA ARG A 58 1.32 15.75 3.23
C ARG A 58 -0.02 15.26 2.68
N LEU A 59 -0.24 15.43 1.38
CA LEU A 59 -1.43 14.96 0.68
C LEU A 59 -1.45 13.44 0.59
N LEU A 60 -0.28 12.79 0.50
CA LEU A 60 -0.20 11.33 0.34
C LEU A 60 -0.76 10.55 1.52
N LEU A 61 -0.41 10.87 2.77
CA LEU A 61 -0.92 10.11 3.93
C LEU A 61 -2.41 10.35 4.18
N ARG A 62 -2.90 11.57 3.94
CA ARG A 62 -4.33 11.85 4.02
C ARG A 62 -5.10 11.07 2.95
N HIS A 63 -4.59 11.09 1.72
CA HIS A 63 -5.20 10.37 0.60
C HIS A 63 -5.20 8.86 0.86
N GLU A 64 -4.10 8.32 1.39
CA GLU A 64 -4.03 6.92 1.79
C GLU A 64 -5.02 6.59 2.92
N ALA A 65 -5.14 7.46 3.93
CA ALA A 65 -6.11 7.28 5.01
C ALA A 65 -7.55 7.27 4.49
N GLU A 66 -7.88 8.17 3.55
CA GLU A 66 -9.20 8.22 2.91
C GLU A 66 -9.47 6.97 2.05
N ALA A 67 -8.45 6.46 1.35
CA ALA A 67 -8.54 5.20 0.60
C ALA A 67 -8.80 4.01 1.55
N TRP A 68 -8.01 3.87 2.62
CA TRP A 68 -8.24 2.82 3.62
C TRP A 68 -9.58 2.97 4.32
N GLY A 69 -10.03 4.20 4.59
CA GLY A 69 -11.34 4.48 5.18
C GLY A 69 -12.52 3.97 4.35
N ARG A 70 -12.36 3.78 3.03
CA ARG A 70 -13.37 3.14 2.18
C ARG A 70 -13.20 1.63 2.08
N VAL A 71 -11.95 1.18 1.93
CA VAL A 71 -11.63 -0.23 1.66
C VAL A 71 -11.78 -1.11 2.91
N MET A 72 -11.31 -0.62 4.05
CA MET A 72 -11.26 -1.33 5.31
C MET A 72 -11.23 -0.28 6.45
N PRO A 73 -12.39 0.28 6.84
CA PRO A 73 -12.46 1.38 7.81
C PRO A 73 -11.71 1.10 9.12
N ASP A 74 -11.84 -0.13 9.64
CA ASP A 74 -11.21 -0.57 10.89
C ASP A 74 -9.68 -0.67 10.82
N ARG A 75 -9.10 -0.59 9.60
CA ARG A 75 -7.64 -0.61 9.43
C ARG A 75 -7.00 0.71 9.83
N VAL A 76 -7.71 1.84 9.71
CA VAL A 76 -7.19 3.16 10.08
C VAL A 76 -7.38 3.34 11.58
N LEU A 77 -6.28 3.22 12.34
CA LEU A 77 -6.33 3.34 13.80
C LEU A 77 -6.25 4.81 14.23
N GLU A 78 -5.39 5.58 13.56
CA GLU A 78 -5.24 7.01 13.82
C GLU A 78 -4.57 7.69 12.62
N GLY A 79 -4.94 8.93 12.34
CA GLY A 79 -4.28 9.75 11.33
C GLY A 79 -4.24 11.20 11.78
N GLY A 80 -3.13 11.88 11.53
CA GLY A 80 -2.98 13.26 11.96
C GLY A 80 -1.97 14.04 11.14
N HIS A 81 -2.13 15.36 11.20
CA HIS A 81 -1.29 16.33 10.51
C HIS A 81 -1.05 17.52 11.44
N GLY A 82 0.17 18.06 11.41
CA GLY A 82 0.53 19.29 12.09
C GLY A 82 1.79 19.95 11.52
N PRO A 83 2.31 21.00 12.19
CA PRO A 83 3.55 21.66 11.82
C PRO A 83 4.75 20.70 11.75
N GLU A 84 4.76 19.70 12.63
CA GLU A 84 5.82 18.68 12.78
C GLU A 84 5.72 17.51 11.77
N GLY A 85 4.78 17.57 10.83
CA GLY A 85 4.60 16.57 9.78
C GLY A 85 3.23 15.89 9.80
N SER A 86 3.15 14.72 9.22
CA SER A 86 1.92 13.93 9.12
C SER A 86 2.20 12.47 9.43
N TYR A 87 1.25 11.79 10.04
CA TYR A 87 1.34 10.38 10.38
C TYR A 87 0.02 9.66 10.11
N LEU A 88 0.14 8.37 9.83
CA LEU A 88 -0.97 7.45 9.64
C LEU A 88 -0.61 6.14 10.34
N VAL A 89 -1.42 5.76 11.32
CA VAL A 89 -1.33 4.50 12.06
C VAL A 89 -2.36 3.54 11.51
N LEU A 90 -1.88 2.41 11.01
CA LEU A 90 -2.69 1.35 10.42
C LEU A 90 -2.55 0.07 11.24
N GLN A 91 -3.62 -0.72 11.29
CA GLN A 91 -3.55 -2.09 11.78
C GLN A 91 -2.50 -2.86 10.97
N HIS A 92 -1.65 -3.62 11.66
CA HIS A 92 -0.70 -4.51 11.01
C HIS A 92 -1.44 -5.69 10.38
N LEU A 93 -1.29 -5.87 9.07
CA LEU A 93 -1.90 -7.00 8.37
C LEU A 93 -0.95 -8.21 8.36
N PRO A 94 -1.46 -9.43 8.60
CA PRO A 94 -0.64 -10.63 8.54
C PRO A 94 -0.29 -11.00 7.09
N GLY A 95 0.77 -11.81 6.96
CA GLY A 95 1.27 -12.31 5.69
C GLY A 95 2.67 -11.81 5.38
N ARG A 96 3.23 -12.31 4.28
CA ARG A 96 4.54 -11.94 3.77
C ARG A 96 4.47 -11.69 2.27
N PRO A 97 5.43 -10.94 1.68
CA PRO A 97 5.53 -10.86 0.24
C PRO A 97 5.57 -12.26 -0.39
N PRO A 98 4.78 -12.51 -1.46
CA PRO A 98 4.83 -13.78 -2.16
C PRO A 98 6.21 -14.00 -2.79
N THR A 99 6.55 -15.26 -2.99
CA THR A 99 7.79 -15.74 -3.62
C THR A 99 7.45 -16.63 -4.82
N ALA A 100 8.46 -17.02 -5.60
CA ALA A 100 8.29 -17.95 -6.72
C ALA A 100 7.69 -19.31 -6.30
N ASP A 101 7.92 -19.73 -5.05
CA ASP A 101 7.42 -20.98 -4.47
C ASP A 101 5.99 -20.87 -3.91
N SER A 102 5.40 -19.66 -3.92
CA SER A 102 4.01 -19.47 -3.49
C SER A 102 3.06 -20.19 -4.44
N ASP A 103 1.94 -20.69 -3.91
CA ASP A 103 0.89 -21.28 -4.75
C ASP A 103 0.34 -20.22 -5.71
N GLY A 104 0.69 -20.36 -7.00
CA GLY A 104 0.35 -19.39 -8.02
C GLY A 104 -1.15 -19.28 -8.29
N ASP A 105 -1.89 -20.38 -8.17
CA ASP A 105 -3.33 -20.39 -8.41
C ASP A 105 -4.05 -19.69 -7.23
N ALA A 106 -3.69 -20.02 -5.99
CA ALA A 106 -4.22 -19.33 -4.81
C ALA A 106 -3.85 -17.83 -4.78
N LEU A 107 -2.64 -17.49 -5.21
CA LEU A 107 -2.19 -16.10 -5.30
C LEU A 107 -2.97 -15.32 -6.36
N LEU A 108 -3.20 -15.90 -7.55
CA LEU A 108 -4.00 -15.29 -8.60
C LEU A 108 -5.44 -15.05 -8.13
N GLU A 109 -6.08 -16.07 -7.57
CA GLU A 109 -7.45 -15.96 -7.06
C GLU A 109 -7.57 -14.90 -5.97
N GLY A 110 -6.64 -14.89 -5.01
CA GLY A 110 -6.60 -13.89 -3.95
C GLY A 110 -6.38 -12.47 -4.49
N LEU A 111 -5.50 -12.28 -5.47
CA LEU A 111 -5.27 -10.98 -6.10
C LEU A 111 -6.52 -10.48 -6.82
N LEU A 112 -7.19 -11.33 -7.60
CA LEU A 112 -8.42 -10.97 -8.30
C LEU A 112 -9.54 -10.58 -7.32
N ARG A 113 -9.71 -11.33 -6.23
CA ARG A 113 -10.67 -11.00 -5.17
C ARG A 113 -10.32 -9.67 -4.49
N ALA A 114 -9.05 -9.42 -4.19
CA ALA A 114 -8.62 -8.17 -3.58
C ALA A 114 -8.86 -6.97 -4.50
N VAL A 115 -8.59 -7.11 -5.81
CA VAL A 115 -8.87 -6.06 -6.81
C VAL A 115 -10.37 -5.82 -6.94
N ALA A 116 -11.18 -6.87 -7.03
CA ALA A 116 -12.64 -6.75 -7.08
C ALA A 116 -13.19 -6.02 -5.86
N HIS A 117 -12.67 -6.32 -4.66
CA HIS A 117 -13.04 -5.62 -3.42
C HIS A 117 -12.72 -4.12 -3.47
N LEU A 118 -11.52 -3.75 -3.95
CA LEU A 118 -11.14 -2.34 -4.11
C LEU A 118 -12.07 -1.62 -5.11
N HIS A 119 -12.32 -2.24 -6.26
CA HIS A 119 -13.15 -1.66 -7.32
C HIS A 119 -14.61 -1.50 -6.90
N ALA A 120 -15.14 -2.43 -6.08
CA ALA A 120 -16.49 -2.35 -5.55
C ALA A 120 -16.74 -1.14 -4.63
N VAL A 121 -15.68 -0.53 -4.10
CA VAL A 121 -15.75 0.70 -3.27
C VAL A 121 -15.13 1.91 -3.98
N ASP A 122 -15.06 1.85 -5.31
CA ASP A 122 -14.53 2.91 -6.18
C ASP A 122 -13.09 3.33 -5.86
N VAL A 123 -12.25 2.36 -5.47
CA VAL A 123 -10.83 2.53 -5.23
C VAL A 123 -10.04 1.71 -6.24
N MET A 124 -9.07 2.32 -6.92
CA MET A 124 -8.11 1.65 -7.81
C MET A 124 -6.73 1.70 -7.18
N HIS A 125 -6.00 0.60 -7.18
CA HIS A 125 -4.72 0.51 -6.46
C HIS A 125 -3.58 1.25 -7.16
N ARG A 126 -3.43 1.07 -8.48
CA ARG A 126 -2.42 1.73 -9.34
C ARG A 126 -0.94 1.43 -9.04
N ASP A 127 -0.64 0.56 -8.08
CA ASP A 127 0.73 0.10 -7.77
C ASP A 127 0.77 -1.35 -7.28
N ILE A 128 0.03 -2.23 -7.95
CA ILE A 128 0.09 -3.67 -7.66
C ILE A 128 1.43 -4.20 -8.16
N ARG A 129 2.21 -4.75 -7.21
CA ARG A 129 3.54 -5.30 -7.42
C ARG A 129 3.92 -6.20 -6.23
N PRO A 130 4.93 -7.07 -6.33
CA PRO A 130 5.25 -8.05 -5.29
C PRO A 130 5.39 -7.48 -3.87
N ASN A 131 5.99 -6.29 -3.74
CA ASN A 131 6.22 -5.66 -2.44
C ASN A 131 4.93 -5.14 -1.77
N ASN A 132 3.86 -4.96 -2.55
CA ASN A 132 2.57 -4.43 -2.11
C ASN A 132 1.52 -5.54 -1.96
N VAL A 133 1.97 -6.79 -1.97
CA VAL A 133 1.14 -7.98 -1.79
C VAL A 133 1.58 -8.69 -0.53
N LEU A 134 0.65 -8.94 0.39
CA LEU A 134 0.85 -9.86 1.49
C LEU A 134 0.08 -11.14 1.21
N PHE A 135 0.77 -12.27 1.36
CA PHE A 135 0.23 -13.61 1.16
C PHE A 135 0.54 -14.47 2.37
N ASP A 136 -0.48 -15.19 2.87
CA ASP A 136 -0.37 -16.11 4.00
C ASP A 136 -0.74 -17.57 3.62
N GLY A 137 -0.86 -17.86 2.32
CA GLY A 137 -1.30 -19.16 1.81
C GLY A 137 -2.82 -19.30 1.69
N ASN A 138 -3.59 -18.60 2.53
CA ASN A 138 -5.05 -18.67 2.57
C ASN A 138 -5.73 -17.42 2.01
N GLY A 139 -5.00 -16.31 1.93
CA GLY A 139 -5.53 -15.06 1.43
C GLY A 139 -4.44 -14.09 0.97
N VAL A 140 -4.88 -13.15 0.14
CA VAL A 140 -4.08 -12.03 -0.35
C VAL A 140 -4.60 -10.75 0.25
N ARG A 141 -3.69 -9.89 0.69
CA ARG A 141 -3.99 -8.52 1.09
C ARG A 141 -3.12 -7.58 0.30
N LEU A 142 -3.76 -6.64 -0.40
CA LEU A 142 -3.06 -5.52 -1.02
C LEU A 142 -2.76 -4.46 0.04
N ILE A 143 -1.58 -3.88 -0.03
CA ILE A 143 -1.11 -2.83 0.88
C ILE A 143 -0.57 -1.66 0.06
N ASP A 144 -0.36 -0.52 0.73
CA ASP A 144 0.25 0.68 0.14
C ASP A 144 -0.65 1.37 -0.91
N LEU A 145 -1.65 2.11 -0.41
CA LEU A 145 -2.61 2.87 -1.24
C LEU A 145 -2.18 4.32 -1.49
N ASP A 146 -0.88 4.62 -1.35
CA ASP A 146 -0.33 5.98 -1.48
C ASP A 146 -0.66 6.63 -2.83
N VAL A 147 -0.73 5.84 -3.90
CA VAL A 147 -1.02 6.32 -5.26
C VAL A 147 -2.40 5.90 -5.77
N ALA A 148 -3.22 5.34 -4.89
CA ALA A 148 -4.54 4.86 -5.24
C ALA A 148 -5.40 5.98 -5.81
N ARG A 149 -6.25 5.66 -6.78
CA ARG A 149 -7.30 6.59 -7.23
C ARG A 149 -8.56 6.25 -6.47
N VAL A 150 -9.19 7.26 -5.90
CA VAL A 150 -10.42 7.12 -5.11
C VAL A 150 -11.46 8.02 -5.77
N ALA A 151 -12.63 7.47 -6.13
CA ALA A 151 -13.66 8.28 -6.79
C ALA A 151 -14.11 9.45 -5.92
N GLY A 152 -14.23 10.64 -6.51
CA GLY A 152 -14.57 11.87 -5.79
C GLY A 152 -13.40 12.52 -5.05
N LEU A 153 -12.21 11.91 -5.03
CA LEU A 153 -10.97 12.59 -4.64
C LEU A 153 -10.21 13.07 -5.87
N GLY A 154 -9.55 14.23 -5.73
CA GLY A 154 -8.68 14.75 -6.78
C GLY A 154 -7.55 13.77 -7.12
N PRO A 155 -6.98 13.84 -8.33
CA PRO A 155 -5.92 12.93 -8.72
C PRO A 155 -4.69 13.10 -7.82
N VAL A 156 -4.14 12.00 -7.34
CA VAL A 156 -2.79 12.00 -6.79
C VAL A 156 -1.84 12.18 -7.96
N GLY A 157 -1.12 13.31 -8.00
CA GLY A 157 -0.14 13.63 -9.05
C GLY A 157 1.08 12.70 -9.09
N LEU A 158 1.08 11.62 -8.28
CA LEU A 158 2.06 10.54 -8.34
C LEU A 158 1.57 9.42 -9.24
N VAL A 159 2.54 8.81 -9.93
CA VAL A 159 2.33 7.62 -10.76
C VAL A 159 2.98 6.44 -10.05
N GLY A 160 2.27 5.31 -9.93
CA GLY A 160 2.77 4.07 -9.32
C GLY A 160 3.96 3.47 -10.07
N SER A 161 4.37 2.23 -9.77
CA SER A 161 5.51 1.62 -10.44
C SER A 161 5.34 1.53 -11.95
N THR A 162 6.40 1.77 -12.71
CA THR A 162 6.41 1.64 -14.17
C THR A 162 6.51 0.18 -14.64
N ARG A 163 7.02 -0.73 -13.80
CA ARG A 163 7.32 -2.12 -14.20
C ARG A 163 6.10 -3.03 -14.34
N THR A 164 5.04 -2.76 -13.59
CA THR A 164 3.77 -3.49 -13.63
C THR A 164 2.64 -2.68 -14.26
N ARG A 165 2.97 -1.52 -14.86
CA ARG A 165 1.99 -0.59 -15.39
C ARG A 165 1.44 -1.07 -16.74
N ALA A 166 0.13 -0.96 -16.89
CA ALA A 166 -0.53 -1.19 -18.16
C ALA A 166 -0.13 -0.11 -19.21
N PRO A 167 0.01 -0.47 -20.49
CA PRO A 167 0.47 0.46 -21.53
C PRO A 167 -0.47 1.68 -21.71
N GLU A 168 -1.78 1.51 -21.58
CA GLU A 168 -2.79 2.56 -21.66
C GLU A 168 -2.67 3.59 -20.53
N CYS A 169 -2.21 3.17 -19.35
CA CYS A 169 -1.92 4.08 -18.24
C CYS A 169 -0.75 5.04 -18.53
N ALA A 170 0.08 4.76 -19.54
CA ALA A 170 1.12 5.71 -19.98
C ALA A 170 0.51 6.98 -20.59
N CYS A 171 -0.73 6.91 -21.07
CA CYS A 171 -1.47 8.01 -21.68
C CYS A 171 -2.42 8.73 -20.69
N GLY A 172 -2.46 8.32 -19.42
CA GLY A 172 -3.32 8.92 -18.39
C GLY A 172 -4.75 8.36 -18.32
N GLU A 173 -5.08 7.39 -19.18
CA GLU A 173 -6.38 6.70 -19.21
C GLU A 173 -6.21 5.30 -18.63
N GLY A 174 -6.35 5.19 -17.31
CA GLY A 174 -6.37 3.90 -16.62
C GLY A 174 -7.72 3.70 -15.94
N ASP A 175 -8.50 2.75 -16.44
CA ASP A 175 -9.71 2.23 -15.80
C ASP A 175 -9.37 1.03 -14.89
N GLY A 176 -10.37 0.28 -14.43
CA GLY A 176 -10.16 -0.92 -13.61
C GLY A 176 -9.28 -1.99 -14.28
N SER A 177 -9.15 -1.99 -15.61
CA SER A 177 -8.31 -2.96 -16.34
C SER A 177 -6.81 -2.77 -16.06
N ALA A 178 -6.39 -1.57 -15.64
CA ALA A 178 -5.01 -1.29 -15.26
C ALA A 178 -4.53 -2.12 -14.07
N ASP A 179 -5.37 -2.30 -13.05
CA ASP A 179 -5.05 -3.14 -11.90
C ASP A 179 -4.99 -4.63 -12.29
N LEU A 180 -5.86 -5.07 -13.21
CA LEU A 180 -5.83 -6.44 -13.73
C LEU A 180 -4.55 -6.74 -14.53
N TYR A 181 -4.09 -5.79 -15.35
CA TYR A 181 -2.79 -5.90 -16.00
C TYR A 181 -1.66 -5.98 -14.96
N ALA A 182 -1.72 -5.14 -13.92
CA ALA A 182 -0.70 -5.13 -12.88
C ALA A 182 -0.66 -6.44 -12.07
N VAL A 183 -1.81 -7.11 -11.88
CA VAL A 183 -1.86 -8.49 -11.34
C VAL A 183 -1.10 -9.46 -12.24
N ALA A 184 -1.37 -9.47 -13.54
CA ALA A 184 -0.68 -10.37 -14.47
C ALA A 184 0.84 -10.08 -14.53
N ALA A 185 1.23 -8.82 -14.56
CA ALA A 185 2.63 -8.40 -14.54
C ALA A 185 3.33 -8.80 -13.22
N THR A 186 2.63 -8.70 -12.09
CA THR A 186 3.13 -9.11 -10.76
C THR A 186 3.40 -10.60 -10.70
N LEU A 187 2.46 -11.44 -11.16
CA LEU A 187 2.62 -12.90 -11.20
C LEU A 187 3.78 -13.29 -12.11
N ARG A 188 3.89 -12.68 -13.29
CA ARG A 188 5.01 -12.88 -14.21
C ARG A 188 6.35 -12.48 -13.58
N GLN A 189 6.40 -11.35 -12.89
CA GLN A 189 7.62 -10.88 -12.22
C GLN A 189 8.06 -11.84 -11.11
N LEU A 190 7.11 -12.43 -10.36
CA LEU A 190 7.40 -13.42 -9.32
C LEU A 190 7.88 -14.76 -9.89
N GLY A 191 7.56 -15.07 -11.15
CA GLY A 191 7.87 -16.36 -11.75
C GLY A 191 7.07 -17.52 -11.15
N VAL A 192 5.90 -17.23 -10.55
CA VAL A 192 5.03 -18.27 -9.99
C VAL A 192 4.47 -19.17 -11.09
N ARG A 193 4.33 -20.46 -10.79
CA ARG A 193 3.76 -21.43 -11.72
C ARG A 193 2.24 -21.49 -11.56
N LEU A 194 1.52 -21.07 -12.59
CA LEU A 194 0.07 -21.26 -12.68
C LEU A 194 -0.23 -22.67 -13.18
N ARG A 195 -1.13 -23.38 -12.51
CA ARG A 195 -1.60 -24.71 -12.97
C ARG A 195 -2.86 -24.60 -13.83
N GLY A 196 -3.44 -23.40 -13.92
CA GLY A 196 -4.57 -23.09 -14.79
C GLY A 196 -5.93 -23.51 -14.22
N SER A 197 -5.97 -23.96 -12.95
CA SER A 197 -7.23 -24.39 -12.32
C SER A 197 -8.20 -23.22 -12.11
N VAL A 198 -7.66 -22.02 -11.86
CA VAL A 198 -8.44 -20.78 -11.69
C VAL A 198 -8.97 -20.28 -13.03
N ALA A 199 -8.12 -20.22 -14.06
CA ALA A 199 -8.54 -19.79 -15.40
C ALA A 199 -9.63 -20.70 -15.98
N ARG A 200 -9.53 -22.01 -15.75
CA ARG A 200 -10.55 -22.97 -16.18
C ARG A 200 -11.89 -22.75 -15.45
N ARG A 201 -11.86 -22.54 -14.12
CA ARG A 201 -13.06 -22.25 -13.32
C ARG A 201 -13.74 -20.94 -13.72
N LEU A 202 -12.95 -19.88 -13.94
CA LEU A 202 -13.48 -18.58 -14.37
C LEU A 202 -14.17 -18.65 -15.73
N VAL A 203 -13.68 -19.49 -16.65
CA VAL A 203 -14.35 -19.73 -17.93
C VAL A 203 -15.64 -20.53 -17.74
N GLU A 204 -15.63 -21.54 -16.87
CA GLU A 204 -16.82 -22.33 -16.53
C GLU A 204 -17.92 -21.48 -15.87
N ASP A 205 -17.57 -20.57 -14.97
CA ASP A 205 -18.52 -19.67 -14.29
C ASP A 205 -19.12 -18.58 -15.21
N LEU A 206 -18.50 -18.33 -16.37
CA LEU A 206 -18.94 -17.37 -17.39
C LEU A 206 -19.68 -18.02 -18.58
N SER A 207 -19.80 -19.35 -18.58
CA SER A 207 -20.45 -20.15 -19.64
C SER A 207 -21.85 -20.59 -19.25
#